data_AF-A0A673AK27-F1
#
_entry.id   AF-A0A673AK27-F1
#
_cell.length_a   1.000
_cell.length_b   1.000
_cell.length_c   1.000
_cell.angle_alpha   90.00
_cell.angle_beta   90.00
_cell.angle_gamma   90.00
#
_symmetry.space_group_name_H-M   'P 1'
#
loop_
_entity.id
_entity.type
_entity.pdbx_description
1 polymer ?
#
loop_
_entity_poly.entity_id
_entity_poly.type
_entity_poly.pdbx_seq_one_letter_code
_entity_poly.pdbx_strand_id
1 'polypeptide(L)'
;MEQKGVQLNQKTFSCSICLALLKDPVTIPCGHSYCMSCIQTHWDEEDGKNIHSCPHTMLADLVEQLKKTGLEPAAAADHCYTGAEGVVCDFCTGRKLKAVKSCLVCLVSYCHKHLQPHYESAAFKKHKLVDPSEKLQENICSRHDEVMKMFCCTDHQCICYLCSVDEHKGHDTVSSAAERTERQTELEVSRQKIQQRIKDKQEDVKVLQQEVETIRRVVEVLGSQLRIRILREKDPIRNVDLETMTNLGLYVMMI
;
A
#
# COMPACT_ATOMS: atom_id res chain seq x y z
N MET A 1 22.88 -37.56 2.86
CA MET A 1 22.15 -36.39 3.40
C MET A 1 22.80 -35.16 2.79
N GLU A 2 22.24 -34.63 1.70
CA GLU A 2 22.72 -33.42 1.03
C GLU A 2 22.19 -32.18 1.76
N GLN A 3 23.10 -31.23 2.06
CA GLN A 3 22.75 -29.93 2.58
C GLN A 3 22.14 -29.08 1.46
N LYS A 4 20.85 -28.72 1.60
CA LYS A 4 20.19 -27.71 0.77
C LYS A 4 20.81 -26.34 1.06
N GLY A 5 21.60 -25.82 0.13
CA GLY A 5 22.05 -24.43 0.12
C GLY A 5 20.85 -23.49 -0.07
N VAL A 6 20.69 -22.53 0.83
CA VAL A 6 19.71 -21.46 0.73
C VAL A 6 20.06 -20.59 -0.48
N GLN A 7 19.22 -20.58 -1.52
CA GLN A 7 19.31 -19.59 -2.59
C GLN A 7 18.93 -18.22 -2.00
N LEU A 8 19.94 -17.44 -1.61
CA LEU A 8 19.75 -16.04 -1.25
C LEU A 8 19.44 -15.24 -2.52
N ASN A 9 18.32 -14.52 -2.49
CA ASN A 9 17.84 -13.70 -3.60
C ASN A 9 18.85 -12.58 -3.90
N GLN A 10 19.61 -12.71 -5.00
CA GLN A 10 20.67 -11.76 -5.39
C GLN A 10 20.18 -10.31 -5.54
N LYS A 11 18.89 -10.08 -5.74
CA LYS A 11 18.30 -8.74 -5.85
C LYS A 11 18.22 -7.99 -4.51
N THR A 12 18.30 -8.69 -3.39
CA THR A 12 18.15 -8.09 -2.04
C THR A 12 19.48 -7.61 -1.47
N PHE A 13 20.61 -7.91 -2.12
CA PHE A 13 21.96 -7.63 -1.62
C PHE A 13 22.85 -6.93 -2.66
N SER A 14 22.28 -6.20 -3.61
CA SER A 14 23.03 -5.43 -4.60
C SER A 14 23.14 -3.95 -4.22
N CYS A 15 24.32 -3.35 -4.44
CA CYS A 15 24.54 -1.93 -4.26
C CYS A 15 23.88 -1.15 -5.41
N SER A 16 23.08 -0.12 -5.12
CA SER A 16 22.41 0.66 -6.17
C SER A 16 23.34 1.63 -6.92
N ILE A 17 24.59 1.79 -6.49
CA ILE A 17 25.59 2.64 -7.16
C ILE A 17 26.39 1.82 -8.17
N CYS A 18 27.06 0.75 -7.73
CA CYS A 18 27.87 -0.08 -8.64
C CYS A 18 27.11 -1.27 -9.24
N LEU A 19 25.86 -1.49 -8.85
CA LEU A 19 24.96 -2.56 -9.31
C LEU A 19 25.50 -3.99 -9.07
N ALA A 20 26.58 -4.14 -8.31
CA ALA A 20 27.17 -5.41 -7.91
C ALA A 20 26.68 -5.87 -6.53
N LEU A 21 26.95 -7.13 -6.17
CA LEU A 21 26.74 -7.63 -4.81
C LEU A 21 27.50 -6.74 -3.81
N LEU A 22 26.84 -6.39 -2.71
CA LEU A 22 27.40 -5.53 -1.67
C LEU A 22 28.74 -6.09 -1.15
N LYS A 23 29.78 -5.27 -1.25
CA LYS A 23 31.08 -5.49 -0.61
C LYS A 23 31.19 -4.48 0.52
N ASP A 24 31.39 -4.96 1.74
CA ASP A 24 31.38 -4.16 2.97
C ASP A 24 30.16 -3.22 3.05
N PRO A 25 28.96 -3.78 3.25
CA PRO A 25 27.71 -3.03 3.17
C PRO A 25 27.58 -2.00 4.29
N VAL A 26 27.13 -0.80 3.92
CA VAL A 26 26.72 0.27 4.83
C VAL A 26 25.25 0.57 4.60
N THR A 27 24.44 0.47 5.65
CA THR A 27 23.03 0.89 5.63
C THR A 27 22.90 2.30 6.17
N ILE A 28 22.37 3.22 5.37
CA ILE A 28 22.11 4.62 5.78
C ILE A 28 20.68 4.78 6.32
N PRO A 29 20.33 5.87 7.05
CA PRO A 29 19.06 5.98 7.80
C PRO A 29 17.77 5.79 6.97
N CYS A 30 17.81 5.99 5.66
CA CYS A 30 16.69 5.70 4.76
C CYS A 30 16.50 4.20 4.46
N GLY A 31 17.29 3.32 5.06
CA GLY A 31 17.22 1.86 4.95
C GLY A 31 17.93 1.27 3.74
N HIS A 32 18.50 2.10 2.85
CA HIS A 32 19.25 1.63 1.70
C HIS A 32 20.68 1.22 2.08
N SER A 33 21.17 0.15 1.45
CA SER A 33 22.50 -0.40 1.68
C SER A 33 23.40 -0.24 0.45
N TYR A 34 24.64 0.17 0.66
CA TYR A 34 25.62 0.43 -0.41
C TYR A 34 26.97 -0.19 -0.05
N CYS A 35 27.84 -0.40 -1.05
CA CYS A 35 29.25 -0.70 -0.75
C CYS A 35 29.87 0.52 -0.08
N MET A 36 30.72 0.30 0.95
CA MET A 36 31.43 1.38 1.65
C MET A 36 32.13 2.33 0.67
N SER A 37 32.87 1.79 -0.30
CA SER A 37 33.57 2.60 -1.30
C SER A 37 32.62 3.45 -2.15
N CYS A 38 31.44 2.93 -2.48
CA CYS A 38 30.48 3.62 -3.34
C CYS A 38 29.81 4.79 -2.63
N ILE A 39 29.41 4.60 -1.36
CA ILE A 39 28.79 5.69 -0.59
C ILE A 39 29.82 6.75 -0.19
N GLN A 40 31.06 6.33 0.07
CA GLN A 40 32.15 7.25 0.38
C GLN A 40 32.50 8.13 -0.83
N THR A 41 32.66 7.56 -2.03
CA THR A 41 32.88 8.36 -3.26
C THR A 41 31.73 9.35 -3.51
N HIS A 42 30.48 8.93 -3.28
CA HIS A 42 29.33 9.83 -3.44
C HIS A 42 29.38 11.02 -2.47
N TRP A 43 29.75 10.80 -1.21
CA TRP A 43 29.85 11.87 -0.21
C TRP A 43 31.13 12.72 -0.36
N ASP A 44 32.23 12.13 -0.81
CA ASP A 44 33.48 12.85 -1.12
C ASP A 44 33.29 13.82 -2.31
N GLU A 45 32.38 13.50 -3.24
CA GLU A 45 32.00 14.40 -4.36
C GLU A 45 31.03 15.53 -3.93
N GLU A 46 30.40 15.44 -2.75
CA GLU A 46 29.50 16.48 -2.18
C GLU A 46 30.23 17.49 -1.27
N ASP A 47 31.57 17.56 -1.35
CA ASP A 47 32.42 18.46 -0.55
C ASP A 47 32.06 19.94 -0.74
N GLY A 48 31.19 20.43 0.14
CA GLY A 48 30.76 21.83 0.21
C GLY A 48 29.44 22.05 0.94
N LYS A 49 28.61 21.01 1.08
CA LYS A 49 27.38 21.05 1.87
C LYS A 49 27.41 19.83 2.77
N ASN A 50 27.60 20.06 4.08
CA ASN A 50 27.76 19.07 5.14
C ASN A 50 26.47 18.22 5.35
N ILE A 51 25.91 17.67 4.28
CA ILE A 51 24.62 17.01 4.17
C ILE A 51 24.85 15.75 3.38
N HIS A 52 25.06 14.64 4.08
CA HIS A 52 25.20 13.32 3.49
C HIS A 52 23.84 12.85 2.96
N SER A 53 23.60 13.11 1.67
CA SER A 53 22.34 12.77 1.03
C SER A 53 22.28 11.29 0.65
N CYS A 54 21.07 10.75 0.60
CA CYS A 54 20.85 9.44 0.00
C CYS A 54 20.94 9.58 -1.52
N PRO A 55 21.77 8.78 -2.22
CA PRO A 55 21.83 8.82 -3.69
C PRO A 55 20.45 8.64 -4.36
N HIS A 56 19.52 7.96 -3.68
CA HIS A 56 18.18 7.65 -4.19
C HIS A 56 17.21 8.86 -4.15
N THR A 57 17.47 9.91 -3.35
CA THR A 57 16.54 11.04 -3.19
C THR A 57 16.68 12.14 -4.24
N MET A 58 17.82 12.24 -4.95
CA MET A 58 18.04 13.23 -6.03
C MET A 58 17.09 13.04 -7.24
N LEU A 59 16.44 11.87 -7.36
CA LEU A 59 15.42 11.60 -8.37
C LEU A 59 14.11 12.35 -8.13
N ALA A 60 13.80 12.74 -6.89
CA ALA A 60 12.56 13.45 -6.57
C ALA A 60 12.61 14.92 -7.04
N ASP A 61 13.77 15.57 -6.88
CA ASP A 61 13.95 16.99 -7.25
C ASP A 61 13.92 17.21 -8.77
N LEU A 62 14.42 16.24 -9.54
CA LEU A 62 14.33 16.27 -11.02
C LEU A 62 12.89 16.08 -11.52
N VAL A 63 12.07 15.29 -10.83
CA VAL A 63 10.66 15.07 -11.17
C VAL A 63 9.82 16.33 -10.93
N GLU A 64 10.14 17.14 -9.91
CA GLU A 64 9.47 18.43 -9.71
C GLU A 64 9.86 19.48 -10.76
N GLN A 65 11.12 19.50 -11.21
CA GLN A 65 11.56 20.42 -12.27
C GLN A 65 10.90 20.09 -13.61
N LEU A 66 10.77 18.80 -13.95
CA LEU A 66 10.10 18.34 -15.17
C LEU A 66 8.60 18.66 -15.21
N LYS A 67 7.91 18.72 -14.06
CA LYS A 67 6.49 19.11 -13.98
C LYS A 67 6.25 20.60 -14.22
N LYS A 68 7.27 21.46 -14.04
CA LYS A 68 7.13 22.92 -14.17
C LYS A 68 7.34 23.44 -15.60
N THR A 69 8.07 22.72 -16.45
CA THR A 69 8.28 23.10 -17.85
C THR A 69 7.41 22.24 -18.76
N GLY A 70 6.16 22.66 -18.95
CA GLY A 70 5.23 22.05 -19.91
C GLY A 70 5.75 22.16 -21.34
N LEU A 71 6.36 21.09 -21.83
CA LEU A 71 6.74 20.91 -23.22
C LEU A 71 6.32 19.49 -23.62
N GLU A 72 5.35 19.40 -24.54
CA GLU A 72 5.10 18.21 -25.35
C GLU A 72 6.38 17.85 -26.12
N PRO A 73 6.85 16.59 -26.07
CA PRO A 73 7.88 16.15 -27.00
C PRO A 73 7.38 15.04 -27.93
N ALA A 74 7.64 15.31 -29.20
CA ALA A 74 7.66 14.39 -30.32
C ALA A 74 8.58 13.16 -30.09
N ALA A 75 8.32 12.17 -30.94
CA ALA A 75 9.03 10.91 -31.20
C ALA A 75 10.43 10.64 -30.60
N ALA A 76 10.54 9.39 -30.13
CA ALA A 76 11.73 8.52 -30.03
C ALA A 76 12.75 8.81 -28.91
N ALA A 77 12.78 7.98 -27.86
CA ALA A 77 13.51 6.71 -27.81
C ALA A 77 13.50 6.12 -26.38
N ASP A 78 13.23 4.82 -26.29
CA ASP A 78 13.86 3.85 -25.38
C ASP A 78 14.12 4.24 -23.90
N HIS A 79 13.04 4.37 -23.11
CA HIS A 79 13.14 4.30 -21.64
C HIS A 79 12.41 3.06 -21.12
N CYS A 80 13.16 1.96 -20.98
CA CYS A 80 12.83 0.87 -20.07
C CYS A 80 13.36 1.19 -18.67
N TYR A 81 12.48 1.32 -17.69
CA TYR A 81 12.70 0.77 -16.35
C TYR A 81 11.39 0.18 -15.83
N THR A 82 11.53 -1.08 -15.44
CA THR A 82 10.53 -1.99 -14.89
C THR A 82 9.94 -1.46 -13.59
N GLY A 83 8.64 -1.21 -13.60
CA GLY A 83 7.77 -1.10 -12.44
C GLY A 83 6.37 -1.55 -12.84
N ALA A 84 5.88 -2.59 -12.17
CA ALA A 84 4.58 -3.27 -12.32
C ALA A 84 4.44 -4.23 -13.51
N GLU A 85 4.58 -5.53 -13.18
CA GLU A 85 3.66 -6.62 -13.58
C GLU A 85 2.62 -6.21 -14.64
N GLY A 86 3.01 -6.29 -15.90
CA GLY A 86 2.14 -5.96 -17.01
C GLY A 86 2.31 -7.03 -18.08
N VAL A 87 1.17 -7.51 -18.60
CA VAL A 87 1.13 -8.48 -19.69
C VAL A 87 2.01 -8.00 -20.83
N VAL A 88 2.90 -8.88 -21.30
CA VAL A 88 3.85 -8.58 -22.37
C VAL A 88 3.30 -9.01 -23.72
N CYS A 89 3.86 -8.47 -24.80
CA CYS A 89 3.52 -8.87 -26.15
C CYS A 89 4.10 -10.25 -26.49
N ASP A 90 3.26 -11.11 -27.08
CA ASP A 90 3.64 -12.48 -27.44
C ASP A 90 4.48 -12.57 -28.73
N PHE A 91 4.38 -11.58 -29.62
CA PHE A 91 5.04 -11.58 -30.93
C PHE A 91 6.40 -10.87 -30.95
N CYS A 92 6.76 -10.13 -29.89
CA CYS A 92 8.06 -9.49 -29.82
C CYS A 92 9.19 -10.53 -29.76
N THR A 93 10.11 -10.44 -30.71
CA THR A 93 11.37 -11.17 -30.66
C THR A 93 12.39 -10.38 -29.83
N GLY A 94 13.07 -11.05 -28.89
CA GLY A 94 14.03 -10.40 -27.98
C GLY A 94 13.36 -9.67 -26.81
N ARG A 95 13.59 -8.36 -26.68
CA ARG A 95 12.98 -7.54 -25.62
C ARG A 95 11.48 -7.46 -25.85
N LYS A 96 10.69 -8.09 -24.97
CA LYS A 96 9.23 -8.04 -25.05
C LYS A 96 8.72 -6.67 -24.60
N LEU A 97 7.90 -6.05 -25.45
CA LEU A 97 7.21 -4.79 -25.13
C LEU A 97 5.94 -5.07 -24.32
N LYS A 98 5.48 -4.09 -23.53
CA LYS A 98 4.20 -4.17 -22.83
C LYS A 98 3.05 -4.31 -23.82
N ALA A 99 2.13 -5.23 -23.54
CA ALA A 99 0.91 -5.36 -24.31
C ALA A 99 -0.04 -4.19 -24.03
N VAL A 100 -0.74 -3.75 -25.07
CA VAL A 100 -1.76 -2.71 -25.01
C VAL A 100 -3.17 -3.28 -25.17
N LYS A 101 -3.32 -4.41 -25.89
CA LYS A 101 -4.56 -5.18 -26.00
C LYS A 101 -4.29 -6.67 -26.13
N SER A 102 -5.26 -7.48 -25.74
CA SER A 102 -5.33 -8.91 -26.04
C SER A 102 -6.48 -9.19 -27.00
N CYS A 103 -6.33 -10.20 -27.85
CA CYS A 103 -7.37 -10.64 -28.77
C CYS A 103 -8.03 -11.91 -28.25
N LEU A 104 -9.36 -11.90 -28.09
CA LEU A 104 -10.13 -13.07 -27.64
C LEU A 104 -10.29 -14.17 -28.70
N VAL A 105 -9.84 -13.92 -29.93
CA VAL A 105 -9.85 -14.91 -31.01
C VAL A 105 -8.46 -15.52 -31.21
N CYS A 106 -7.41 -14.69 -31.24
CA CYS A 106 -6.04 -15.17 -31.35
C CYS A 106 -5.47 -15.70 -30.03
N LEU A 107 -6.10 -15.34 -28.90
CA LEU A 107 -5.70 -15.72 -27.53
C LEU A 107 -4.27 -15.31 -27.16
N VAL A 108 -3.90 -14.12 -27.62
CA VAL A 108 -2.56 -13.54 -27.46
C VAL A 108 -2.65 -12.03 -27.23
N SER A 109 -1.57 -11.48 -26.70
CA SER A 109 -1.41 -10.10 -26.28
C SER A 109 -0.42 -9.37 -27.17
N TYR A 110 -0.78 -8.15 -27.54
CA TYR A 110 -0.07 -7.36 -28.56
C TYR A 110 0.40 -6.03 -27.98
N CYS A 111 1.65 -5.66 -28.27
CA CYS A 111 2.09 -4.25 -28.22
C CYS A 111 1.52 -3.48 -29.41
N HIS A 112 1.64 -2.15 -29.41
CA HIS A 112 1.06 -1.31 -30.47
C HIS A 112 1.44 -1.75 -31.89
N LYS A 113 2.73 -2.03 -32.14
CA LYS A 113 3.26 -2.48 -33.43
C LYS A 113 2.61 -3.78 -33.90
N HIS A 114 2.52 -4.79 -33.03
CA HIS A 114 1.96 -6.09 -33.40
C HIS A 114 0.42 -6.11 -33.40
N LEU A 115 -0.21 -5.09 -32.80
CA LEU A 115 -1.66 -4.93 -32.83
C LEU A 115 -2.14 -4.30 -34.14
N GLN A 116 -1.30 -3.49 -34.79
CA GLN A 116 -1.65 -2.73 -36.00
C GLN A 116 -2.39 -3.55 -37.08
N PRO A 117 -2.01 -4.81 -37.41
CA PRO A 117 -2.75 -5.62 -38.38
C PRO A 117 -4.23 -5.83 -38.00
N HIS A 118 -4.58 -5.88 -36.72
CA HIS A 118 -5.98 -6.04 -36.28
C HIS A 118 -6.88 -4.87 -36.69
N TYR A 119 -6.31 -3.68 -36.90
CA TYR A 119 -7.05 -2.51 -37.35
C TYR A 119 -7.07 -2.36 -38.87
N GLU A 120 -5.98 -2.73 -39.53
CA GLU A 120 -5.79 -2.47 -40.96
C GLU A 120 -6.30 -3.61 -41.85
N SER A 121 -6.24 -4.86 -41.39
CA SER A 121 -6.65 -6.01 -42.18
C SER A 121 -8.14 -6.31 -42.01
N ALA A 122 -8.85 -6.42 -43.14
CA ALA A 122 -10.26 -6.82 -43.16
C ALA A 122 -10.49 -8.20 -42.50
N ALA A 123 -9.50 -9.10 -42.54
CA ALA A 123 -9.59 -10.43 -41.94
C ALA A 123 -9.75 -10.38 -40.41
N PHE A 124 -9.18 -9.36 -39.76
CA PHE A 124 -9.18 -9.23 -38.30
C PHE A 124 -10.26 -8.28 -37.78
N LYS A 125 -11.08 -7.68 -38.66
CA LYS A 125 -12.11 -6.71 -38.27
C LYS A 125 -13.16 -7.26 -37.29
N LYS A 126 -13.35 -8.58 -37.26
CA LYS A 126 -14.28 -9.27 -36.34
C LYS A 126 -13.62 -9.71 -35.03
N HIS A 127 -12.31 -9.57 -34.89
CA HIS A 127 -11.61 -9.95 -33.68
C HIS A 127 -11.93 -8.97 -32.55
N LYS A 128 -12.37 -9.51 -31.40
CA LYS A 128 -12.65 -8.70 -30.22
C LYS A 128 -11.37 -8.45 -29.44
N LEU A 129 -10.97 -7.19 -29.37
CA LEU A 129 -9.85 -6.72 -28.56
C LEU A 129 -10.32 -6.30 -27.17
N VAL A 130 -9.59 -6.71 -26.14
CA VAL A 130 -9.85 -6.39 -24.73
C VAL A 130 -8.56 -5.90 -24.06
N ASP A 131 -8.68 -5.37 -22.85
CA ASP A 131 -7.50 -5.00 -22.07
C ASP A 131 -6.64 -6.24 -21.78
N PRO A 132 -5.30 -6.08 -21.74
CA PRO A 132 -4.41 -7.21 -21.52
C PRO A 132 -4.67 -7.89 -20.19
N SER A 133 -4.73 -9.22 -20.20
CA SER A 133 -4.84 -10.06 -19.00
C SER A 133 -3.90 -11.25 -19.09
N GLU A 134 -3.19 -11.56 -18.01
CA GLU A 134 -2.38 -12.78 -17.89
C GLU A 134 -3.25 -14.04 -17.96
N LYS A 135 -4.51 -13.89 -17.55
CA LYS A 135 -5.52 -14.95 -17.45
C LYS A 135 -6.46 -14.95 -18.65
N LEU A 136 -5.98 -14.53 -19.82
CA LEU A 136 -6.79 -14.44 -21.04
C LEU A 136 -7.48 -15.78 -21.37
N GLN A 137 -6.71 -16.87 -21.27
CA GLN A 137 -7.16 -18.25 -21.52
C GLN A 137 -8.27 -18.71 -20.56
N GLU A 138 -8.32 -18.18 -19.33
CA GLU A 138 -9.38 -18.54 -18.35
C GLU A 138 -10.78 -18.07 -18.81
N ASN A 139 -10.86 -17.18 -19.81
CA ASN A 139 -12.14 -16.72 -20.37
C ASN A 139 -12.66 -17.60 -21.52
N ILE A 140 -11.93 -18.65 -21.89
CA ILE A 140 -12.25 -19.53 -23.00
C ILE A 140 -12.73 -20.87 -22.47
N CYS A 141 -13.87 -21.33 -22.99
CA CYS A 141 -14.41 -22.62 -22.66
C CYS A 141 -13.50 -23.73 -23.16
N SER A 142 -12.93 -24.51 -22.25
CA SER A 142 -12.02 -25.62 -22.57
C SER A 142 -12.65 -26.76 -23.39
N ARG A 143 -13.99 -26.86 -23.42
CA ARG A 143 -14.72 -27.87 -24.20
C ARG A 143 -15.06 -27.43 -25.62
N HIS A 144 -15.20 -26.12 -25.83
CA HIS A 144 -15.80 -25.57 -27.04
C HIS A 144 -14.92 -24.53 -27.73
N ASP A 145 -13.77 -24.16 -27.14
CA ASP A 145 -12.85 -23.13 -27.61
C ASP A 145 -13.52 -21.77 -27.90
N GLU A 146 -14.62 -21.50 -27.18
CA GLU A 146 -15.44 -20.31 -27.33
C GLU A 146 -15.38 -19.44 -26.09
N VAL A 147 -15.43 -18.12 -26.29
CA VAL A 147 -15.44 -17.17 -25.18
C VAL A 147 -16.64 -17.43 -24.28
N MET A 148 -16.39 -17.57 -22.99
CA MET A 148 -17.43 -17.69 -21.97
C MET A 148 -18.18 -16.35 -21.85
N LYS A 149 -19.43 -16.34 -22.31
CA LYS A 149 -20.29 -15.13 -22.37
C LYS A 149 -21.56 -15.28 -21.54
N MET A 150 -21.78 -16.46 -20.96
CA MET A 150 -22.90 -16.78 -20.10
C MET A 150 -22.39 -17.11 -18.70
N PHE A 151 -23.27 -16.96 -17.72
CA PHE A 151 -23.04 -17.35 -16.34
C PHE A 151 -24.15 -18.30 -15.93
N CYS A 152 -23.79 -19.46 -15.38
CA CYS A 152 -24.73 -20.39 -14.80
C CYS A 152 -24.90 -20.06 -13.32
N CYS A 153 -26.08 -19.60 -12.94
CA CYS A 153 -26.43 -19.26 -11.56
C CYS A 153 -26.52 -20.51 -10.69
N THR A 154 -26.93 -21.64 -11.27
CA THR A 154 -27.03 -22.93 -10.56
C THR A 154 -25.66 -23.47 -10.15
N ASP A 155 -24.67 -23.43 -11.05
CA ASP A 155 -23.32 -23.97 -10.80
C ASP A 155 -22.29 -22.90 -10.42
N HIS A 156 -22.71 -21.64 -10.41
CA HIS A 156 -21.89 -20.47 -10.10
C HIS A 156 -20.60 -20.33 -10.94
N GLN A 157 -20.70 -20.59 -12.25
CA GLN A 157 -19.55 -20.52 -13.15
C GLN A 157 -19.85 -19.83 -14.48
N CYS A 158 -18.82 -19.21 -15.07
CA CYS A 158 -18.86 -18.69 -16.43
C CYS A 158 -18.81 -19.85 -17.43
N ILE A 159 -19.68 -19.82 -18.45
CA ILE A 159 -19.80 -20.84 -19.48
C ILE A 159 -19.93 -20.19 -20.87
N CYS A 160 -19.68 -20.94 -21.95
CA CYS A 160 -20.00 -20.48 -23.31
C CYS A 160 -21.47 -20.79 -23.67
N TYR A 161 -21.93 -20.29 -24.81
CA TYR A 161 -23.30 -20.54 -25.28
C TYR A 161 -23.59 -22.02 -25.54
N LEU A 162 -22.61 -22.79 -26.04
CA LEU A 162 -22.80 -24.22 -26.30
C LEU A 162 -23.02 -25.01 -25.00
N CYS A 163 -22.26 -24.70 -23.94
CA CYS A 163 -22.48 -25.24 -22.60
C CYS A 163 -23.91 -25.00 -22.10
N SER A 164 -24.50 -23.82 -22.36
CA SER A 164 -25.84 -23.47 -21.87
C SER A 164 -26.98 -24.32 -22.47
N VAL A 165 -26.76 -24.92 -23.63
CA VAL A 165 -27.76 -25.75 -24.33
C VAL A 165 -27.44 -27.25 -24.29
N ASP A 166 -26.29 -27.63 -23.73
CA ASP A 166 -25.81 -29.01 -23.57
C ASP A 166 -25.72 -29.38 -22.07
N GLU A 167 -24.52 -29.35 -21.48
CA GLU A 167 -24.26 -29.75 -20.09
C GLU A 167 -25.08 -28.95 -19.06
N HIS A 168 -25.28 -27.65 -19.28
CA HIS A 168 -26.04 -26.78 -18.38
C HIS A 168 -27.48 -26.57 -18.85
N LYS A 169 -28.01 -27.50 -19.67
CA LYS A 169 -29.36 -27.38 -20.19
C LYS A 169 -30.40 -27.41 -19.06
N GLY A 170 -31.19 -26.35 -18.98
CA GLY A 170 -32.24 -26.20 -17.98
C GLY A 170 -31.75 -25.61 -16.65
N HIS A 171 -30.46 -25.30 -16.52
CA HIS A 171 -29.96 -24.51 -15.40
C HIS A 171 -30.36 -23.04 -15.56
N ASP A 172 -30.45 -22.33 -14.44
CA ASP A 172 -30.63 -20.89 -14.48
C ASP A 172 -29.35 -20.26 -15.04
N THR A 173 -29.50 -19.55 -16.15
CA THR A 173 -28.39 -18.98 -16.90
C THR A 173 -28.71 -17.55 -17.33
N VAL A 174 -27.76 -16.67 -17.11
CA VAL A 174 -27.83 -15.26 -17.50
C VAL A 174 -26.59 -14.91 -18.31
N SER A 175 -26.58 -13.74 -18.97
CA SER A 175 -25.35 -13.27 -19.61
C SER A 175 -24.30 -12.93 -18.56
N SER A 176 -23.01 -13.20 -18.83
CA SER A 176 -21.92 -12.83 -17.90
C SER A 176 -21.86 -11.33 -17.63
N ALA A 177 -22.32 -10.50 -18.59
CA ALA A 177 -22.38 -9.05 -18.43
C ALA A 177 -23.47 -8.62 -17.42
N ALA A 178 -24.63 -9.27 -17.47
CA ALA A 178 -25.73 -9.02 -16.52
C ALA A 178 -25.31 -9.45 -15.10
N GLU A 179 -24.82 -10.68 -14.94
CA GLU A 179 -24.34 -11.20 -13.64
C GLU A 179 -23.26 -10.29 -13.05
N ARG A 180 -22.29 -9.86 -13.86
CA ARG A 180 -21.23 -8.96 -13.41
C ARG A 180 -21.79 -7.64 -12.91
N THR A 181 -22.80 -7.10 -13.59
CA THR A 181 -23.43 -5.83 -13.19
C THR A 181 -24.13 -6.00 -11.85
N GLU A 182 -24.92 -7.07 -11.69
CA GLU A 182 -25.60 -7.38 -10.43
C GLU A 182 -24.62 -7.54 -9.27
N ARG A 183 -23.63 -8.44 -9.39
CA ARG A 183 -22.60 -8.61 -8.35
C ARG A 183 -21.84 -7.33 -8.04
N GLN A 184 -21.55 -6.51 -9.04
CA GLN A 184 -20.86 -5.24 -8.84
C GLN A 184 -21.72 -4.26 -8.01
N THR A 185 -23.03 -4.23 -8.24
CA THR A 185 -23.96 -3.42 -7.43
C THR A 185 -24.07 -3.92 -6.00
N GLU A 186 -24.14 -5.24 -5.78
CA GLU A 186 -24.16 -5.82 -4.43
C GLU A 186 -22.88 -5.48 -3.65
N LEU A 187 -21.71 -5.59 -4.31
CA LEU A 187 -20.43 -5.22 -3.72
C LEU A 187 -20.38 -3.73 -3.36
N GLU A 188 -20.94 -2.86 -4.19
CA GLU A 188 -21.00 -1.43 -3.91
C GLU A 188 -21.88 -1.12 -2.69
N VAL A 189 -23.05 -1.76 -2.59
CA VAL A 189 -23.92 -1.64 -1.41
C VAL A 189 -23.21 -2.14 -0.15
N SER A 190 -22.53 -3.28 -0.24
CA SER A 190 -21.74 -3.82 0.88
C SER A 190 -20.63 -2.86 1.31
N ARG A 191 -19.89 -2.30 0.33
CA ARG A 191 -18.85 -1.30 0.58
C ARG A 191 -19.40 -0.07 1.30
N GLN A 192 -20.53 0.47 0.86
CA GLN A 192 -21.17 1.62 1.51
C GLN A 192 -21.57 1.31 2.95
N LYS A 193 -22.15 0.13 3.22
CA LYS A 193 -22.48 -0.31 4.58
C LYS A 193 -21.24 -0.40 5.48
N ILE A 194 -20.14 -0.93 4.97
CA ILE A 194 -18.88 -1.01 5.72
C ILE A 194 -18.33 0.40 6.01
N GLN A 195 -18.33 1.29 5.03
CA GLN A 195 -17.89 2.69 5.21
C GLN A 195 -18.73 3.42 6.24
N GLN A 196 -20.06 3.23 6.23
CA GLN A 196 -20.93 3.82 7.24
C GLN A 196 -20.59 3.30 8.64
N ARG A 197 -20.44 1.98 8.80
CA ARG A 197 -20.04 1.37 10.09
C ARG A 197 -18.70 1.89 10.60
N ILE A 198 -17.73 2.11 9.70
CA ILE A 198 -16.43 2.70 10.06
C ILE A 198 -16.63 4.12 10.57
N LYS A 199 -17.43 4.95 9.88
CA LYS A 199 -17.72 6.33 10.29
C LYS A 199 -18.42 6.38 11.65
N ASP A 200 -19.42 5.53 11.87
CA ASP A 200 -20.14 5.46 13.15
C ASP A 200 -19.17 5.08 14.28
N LYS A 201 -18.31 4.08 14.05
CA LYS A 201 -17.28 3.68 15.02
C LYS A 201 -16.24 4.76 15.29
N GLN A 202 -15.87 5.55 14.28
CA GLN A 202 -14.99 6.70 14.48
C GLN A 202 -15.64 7.77 15.37
N GLU A 203 -16.96 7.97 15.27
CA GLU A 203 -17.66 8.89 16.14
C GLU A 203 -17.76 8.36 17.57
N ASP A 204 -18.10 7.08 17.76
CA ASP A 204 -18.07 6.41 19.06
C ASP A 204 -16.72 6.60 19.77
N VAL A 205 -15.61 6.43 19.03
CA VAL A 205 -14.25 6.61 19.57
C VAL A 205 -14.00 8.05 20.02
N LYS A 206 -14.49 9.07 19.30
CA LYS A 206 -14.33 10.48 19.74
C LYS A 206 -15.09 10.76 21.02
N VAL A 207 -16.29 10.21 21.17
CA VAL A 207 -17.09 10.35 22.40
C VAL A 207 -16.34 9.73 23.58
N LEU A 208 -15.83 8.51 23.42
CA LEU A 208 -15.03 7.84 24.45
C LEU A 208 -13.76 8.63 24.81
N GLN A 209 -13.10 9.25 23.82
CA GLN A 209 -11.95 10.12 24.09
C GLN A 209 -12.32 11.34 24.96
N GLN A 210 -13.48 11.96 24.72
CA GLN A 210 -13.98 13.07 25.54
C GLN A 210 -14.34 12.63 26.97
N GLU A 211 -14.92 11.45 27.14
CA GLU A 211 -15.22 10.88 28.45
C GLU A 211 -13.94 10.59 29.24
N VAL A 212 -12.94 9.97 28.61
CA VAL A 212 -11.63 9.71 29.22
C VAL A 212 -10.95 11.02 29.65
N GLU A 213 -11.00 12.05 28.82
CA GLU A 213 -10.48 13.39 29.16
C GLU A 213 -11.20 13.98 30.39
N THR A 214 -12.52 13.84 30.45
CA THR A 214 -13.33 14.32 31.57
C THR A 214 -12.96 13.58 32.85
N ILE A 215 -12.84 12.25 32.80
CA ILE A 215 -12.42 11.43 33.94
C ILE A 215 -11.02 11.84 34.41
N ARG A 216 -10.08 12.05 33.48
CA ARG A 216 -8.72 12.49 33.81
C ARG A 216 -8.72 13.80 34.60
N ARG A 217 -9.48 14.80 34.16
CA ARG A 217 -9.61 16.09 34.87
C ARG A 217 -10.21 15.93 36.27
N VAL A 218 -11.25 15.10 36.42
CA VAL A 218 -11.84 14.83 37.74
C VAL A 218 -10.84 14.18 38.68
N VAL A 219 -10.07 13.20 38.20
CA VAL A 219 -9.01 12.52 38.97
C VAL A 219 -7.92 13.52 39.38
N GLU A 220 -7.49 14.42 38.50
CA GLU A 220 -6.50 15.46 38.82
C GLU A 220 -6.98 16.43 39.91
N VAL A 221 -8.24 16.86 39.84
CA VAL A 221 -8.86 17.74 40.84
C VAL A 221 -8.99 17.03 42.18
N LEU A 222 -9.55 15.83 42.21
CA LEU A 222 -9.69 15.04 43.44
C LEU A 222 -8.34 14.71 44.07
N GLY A 223 -7.35 14.34 43.25
CA GLY A 223 -5.98 14.11 43.71
C GLY A 223 -5.35 15.36 44.34
N SER A 224 -5.60 16.54 43.77
CA SER A 224 -5.13 17.81 44.33
C SER A 224 -5.86 18.18 45.63
N GLN A 225 -7.17 17.98 45.70
CA GLN A 225 -7.96 18.18 46.93
C GLN A 225 -7.49 17.25 48.05
N LEU A 226 -7.24 15.97 47.75
CA LEU A 226 -6.75 15.00 48.72
C LEU A 226 -5.36 15.39 49.23
N ARG A 227 -4.44 15.84 48.35
CA ARG A 227 -3.12 16.38 48.75
C ARG A 227 -3.26 17.55 49.72
N ILE A 228 -4.12 18.53 49.41
CA ILE A 228 -4.36 19.69 50.29
C ILE A 228 -4.90 19.23 51.64
N ARG A 229 -5.84 18.28 51.65
CA ARG A 229 -6.42 17.74 52.88
C ARG A 229 -5.37 17.04 53.74
N ILE A 230 -4.52 16.20 53.14
CA ILE A 230 -3.42 15.52 53.84
C ILE A 230 -2.43 16.55 54.43
N LEU A 231 -2.11 17.63 53.71
CA LEU A 231 -1.24 18.68 54.23
C LEU A 231 -1.85 19.39 55.45
N ARG A 232 -3.14 19.76 55.38
CA ARG A 232 -3.85 20.37 56.53
C ARG A 232 -3.95 19.45 57.74
N GLU A 233 -4.15 18.14 57.53
CA GLU A 233 -4.18 17.15 58.62
C GLU A 233 -2.78 16.87 59.20
N LYS A 234 -1.70 17.17 58.47
CA LYS A 234 -0.31 17.12 58.96
C LYS A 234 0.16 18.40 59.65
N ASP A 235 -0.64 19.47 59.61
CA ASP A 235 -0.40 20.75 60.29
C ASP A 235 -1.02 20.90 61.71
N PRO A 236 -1.08 19.89 62.62
CA PRO A 236 -1.37 20.14 64.04
C PRO A 236 -0.12 20.14 64.94
N ILE A 237 1.10 20.27 64.41
CA ILE A 237 2.33 20.33 65.23
C ILE A 237 3.25 21.48 64.74
N ARG A 238 2.74 22.71 64.77
CA ARG A 238 3.62 23.89 64.76
C ARG A 238 3.05 25.10 65.51
N ASN A 239 2.03 24.87 66.35
CA ASN A 239 1.39 25.91 67.17
C ASN A 239 1.19 25.49 68.64
N VAL A 240 1.97 24.51 69.14
CA VAL A 240 1.96 24.12 70.57
C VAL A 240 3.28 24.49 71.28
N ASP A 241 4.15 25.32 70.70
CA ASP A 241 5.44 25.70 71.34
C ASP A 241 5.76 27.20 71.24
N LEU A 242 4.80 28.06 71.62
CA LEU A 242 5.14 29.43 72.05
C LEU A 242 4.34 29.89 73.28
N GLU A 243 3.12 29.39 73.49
CA GLU A 243 2.34 29.63 74.72
C GLU A 243 2.70 28.69 75.89
N THR A 244 3.28 27.53 75.62
CA THR A 244 3.80 26.58 76.63
C THR A 244 5.20 26.98 77.11
N MET A 245 6.06 27.52 76.24
CA MET A 245 7.40 28.00 76.59
C MET A 245 7.38 29.32 77.39
N THR A 246 6.33 30.13 77.28
CA THR A 246 6.16 31.35 78.09
C THR A 246 5.63 31.05 79.51
N ASN A 247 4.80 30.01 79.67
CA ASN A 247 4.30 29.62 81.01
C ASN A 247 5.32 28.84 81.86
N LEU A 248 6.23 28.08 81.25
CA LEU A 248 7.32 27.40 81.97
C LEU A 248 8.47 28.37 82.32
N GLY A 249 8.69 29.43 81.54
CA GLY A 249 9.70 30.46 81.82
C GLY A 249 9.39 31.34 83.02
N LEU A 250 8.11 31.49 83.39
CA LEU A 250 7.69 32.25 84.58
C LEU A 250 7.82 31.46 85.88
N TYR A 251 7.79 30.12 85.84
CA TYR A 251 7.86 29.29 87.04
C TYR A 251 9.29 29.10 87.57
N VAL A 252 10.31 29.28 86.71
CA VAL A 252 11.73 29.15 87.08
C VAL A 252 12.31 30.45 87.66
N MET A 253 11.60 31.58 87.61
CA MET A 253 12.01 32.85 88.23
C MET A 253 11.41 33.09 89.63
N MET A 254 10.67 32.12 90.21
CA MET A 254 10.03 32.26 91.53
C MET A 254 10.47 31.20 92.57
N ILE A 255 11.65 30.57 92.41
CA ILE A 255 12.30 29.74 93.43
C ILE A 255 13.76 30.19 93.56
#